data_AF-A0A382NLZ0-F1
#
_entry.id   AF-A0A382NLZ0-F1
#
_cell.length_a   1.000
_cell.length_b   1.000
_cell.length_c   1.000
_cell.angle_alpha   90.00
_cell.angle_beta   90.00
_cell.angle_gamma   90.00
#
_symmetry.space_group_name_H-M   'P 1'
#
loop_
_entity.id
_entity.type
_entity.pdbx_description
1 polymer ?
#
loop_
_entity_poly.entity_id
_entity_poly.type
_entity_poly.pdbx_seq_one_letter_code
_entity_poly.pdbx_strand_id
1 'polypeptide(L)' 'MLRLRQICLVSSELEKSVKDIRAVFGLDVCYRDPSVDKYGLKNTLLPIGNNFLEIVAPF' A
#
# COMPACT_ATOMS: atom_id res chain seq x y z
N MET A 1 9.16 -6.80 22.53
CA MET A 1 7.83 -7.38 22.25
C MET A 1 7.58 -7.30 20.76
N LEU A 2 7.16 -8.40 20.11
CA LEU A 2 6.89 -8.45 18.67
C LEU A 2 5.46 -7.96 18.38
N ARG A 3 5.28 -7.18 17.30
CA ARG A 3 3.96 -6.67 16.84
C ARG A 3 3.90 -6.67 15.32
N LEU A 4 2.70 -6.91 14.77
CA LEU A 4 2.41 -6.71 13.34
C LEU A 4 2.47 -5.20 13.00
N ARG A 5 3.41 -4.83 12.12
CA ARG A 5 3.60 -3.44 11.65
C ARG A 5 2.82 -3.11 10.39
N GLN A 6 2.65 -4.09 9.50
CA GLN A 6 2.13 -3.87 8.16
C GLN A 6 1.55 -5.15 7.56
N ILE A 7 0.57 -4.98 6.68
CA ILE A 7 0.08 -6.00 5.75
C ILE A 7 0.32 -5.47 4.33
N CYS A 8 0.89 -6.29 3.46
CA CYS A 8 1.12 -5.97 2.05
C CYS A 8 0.17 -6.78 1.17
N LEU A 9 -0.60 -6.09 0.34
CA LEU A 9 -1.54 -6.66 -0.62
C LEU A 9 -0.98 -6.51 -2.03
N VAL A 10 -1.17 -7.53 -2.87
CA VAL A 10 -0.82 -7.48 -4.28
C VAL A 10 -2.04 -7.14 -5.13
N SER A 11 -1.84 -6.32 -6.17
CA SER A 11 -2.85 -5.95 -7.15
C SER A 11 -2.28 -5.98 -8.56
N SER A 12 -3.14 -6.21 -9.57
CA SER A 12 -2.80 -6.00 -10.97
C SER A 12 -2.79 -4.52 -11.36
N GLU A 13 -3.57 -3.68 -10.67
CA GLU A 13 -3.75 -2.26 -10.98
C GLU A 13 -3.71 -1.42 -9.70
N LEU A 14 -2.56 -0.80 -9.43
CA LEU A 14 -2.33 -0.06 -8.17
C LEU A 14 -3.39 1.00 -7.90
N GLU A 15 -3.60 1.93 -8.84
CA GLU A 15 -4.48 3.09 -8.63
C GLU A 15 -5.95 2.69 -8.43
N LYS A 16 -6.40 1.60 -9.08
CA LYS A 16 -7.74 1.06 -8.88
C LYS A 16 -7.89 0.52 -7.45
N SER A 17 -6.96 -0.32 -6.99
CA SER A 17 -7.00 -0.86 -5.63
C SER A 17 -6.83 0.21 -4.56
N VAL A 18 -5.96 1.20 -4.79
CA VAL A 18 -5.84 2.36 -3.90
C VAL A 18 -7.17 3.10 -3.82
N LYS A 19 -7.82 3.40 -4.95
CA LYS A 19 -9.14 4.05 -4.96
C LYS A 19 -10.18 3.27 -4.15
N ASP A 20 -10.26 1.96 -4.35
CA ASP A 20 -11.22 1.09 -3.65
C ASP A 20 -10.96 1.06 -2.13
N ILE A 21 -9.69 0.88 -1.72
CA ILE A 21 -9.31 0.89 -0.31
C ILE A 21 -9.58 2.24 0.35
N ARG A 22 -9.25 3.35 -0.32
CA ARG A 22 -9.56 4.70 0.18
C ARG A 22 -11.06 4.91 0.35
N ALA A 23 -11.88 4.43 -0.60
CA ALA A 23 -13.33 4.54 -0.53
C ALA A 23 -13.96 3.70 0.59
N VAL A 24 -13.47 2.47 0.81
CA VAL A 24 -14.02 1.55 1.82
C VAL A 24 -13.57 1.91 3.23
N PHE A 25 -12.29 2.25 3.41
CA PHE A 25 -11.69 2.45 4.73
C PHE A 25 -11.51 3.93 5.11
N GLY A 26 -11.76 4.87 4.19
CA GLY A 26 -11.57 6.30 4.43
C GLY A 26 -10.11 6.69 4.67
N LEU A 27 -9.17 5.93 4.10
CA LEU A 27 -7.73 6.18 4.24
C LEU A 27 -7.21 7.08 3.12
N ASP A 28 -6.02 7.65 3.31
CA ASP A 28 -5.30 8.40 2.29
C ASP A 28 -3.88 7.87 2.12
N VAL A 29 -3.30 8.13 0.94
CA VAL A 29 -1.91 7.76 0.68
C VAL A 29 -0.99 8.64 1.51
N CYS A 30 -0.15 8.04 2.34
CA CYS A 30 0.87 8.77 3.10
C CYS A 30 2.26 8.70 2.46
N TYR A 31 2.54 7.67 1.67
CA TYR A 31 3.85 7.50 1.04
C TYR A 31 3.78 6.58 -0.20
N ARG A 32 4.66 6.84 -1.17
CA ARG A 32 4.96 5.95 -2.30
C ARG A 32 6.47 5.72 -2.30
N ASP A 33 6.89 4.46 -2.24
CA ASP A 33 8.29 4.10 -2.07
C ASP A 33 8.93 3.76 -3.43
N PRO A 34 9.83 4.60 -3.97
CA PRO A 34 10.55 4.27 -5.20
C PRO A 34 11.54 3.12 -5.04
N SER A 35 11.83 2.67 -3.80
CA SER A 35 12.78 1.58 -3.57
C SER A 35 12.30 0.22 -4.12
N VAL A 36 10.98 0.08 -4.38
CA VAL A 36 10.40 -1.13 -4.96
C VAL A 36 10.59 -1.25 -6.47
N ASP A 37 10.98 -0.16 -7.15
CA ASP A 37 11.09 -0.12 -8.61
C ASP A 37 12.09 -1.15 -9.14
N LYS A 38 13.16 -1.41 -8.38
CA LYS A 38 14.19 -2.42 -8.68
C LYS A 38 13.65 -3.86 -8.77
N TYR A 39 12.43 -4.10 -8.29
CA TYR A 39 11.74 -5.37 -8.36
C TYR A 39 10.67 -5.43 -9.46
N GLY A 40 10.56 -4.38 -10.30
CA GLY A 40 9.50 -4.30 -11.31
C GLY A 40 8.12 -3.96 -10.71
N LEU A 41 8.10 -3.33 -9.53
CA LEU A 41 6.89 -3.01 -8.78
C LEU A 41 6.77 -1.52 -8.53
N LYS A 42 5.53 -1.06 -8.39
CA LYS A 42 5.14 0.21 -7.79
C LYS A 42 4.31 -0.08 -6.54
N ASN A 43 4.40 0.79 -5.52
CA ASN A 43 3.64 0.61 -4.29
C ASN A 43 2.93 1.89 -3.81
N THR A 44 2.12 1.72 -2.78
CA THR A 44 1.49 2.81 -2.03
C THR A 44 1.27 2.36 -0.58
N LEU A 45 1.60 3.23 0.37
CA LEU A 45 1.30 3.04 1.80
C LEU A 45 0.10 3.91 2.21
N LEU A 46 -0.81 3.30 2.96
CA LEU A 46 -1.94 3.96 3.62
C LEU A 46 -1.82 3.76 5.14
N PRO A 47 -1.95 4.82 5.96
CA PRO A 47 -1.84 4.70 7.41
C PRO A 47 -3.12 4.07 7.98
N ILE A 48 -2.97 3.15 8.94
CA ILE A 48 -4.09 2.56 9.69
C ILE A 48 -3.71 2.40 11.16
N GLY A 49 -4.29 3.23 12.03
CA GLY A 49 -3.84 3.35 13.41
C GLY A 49 -2.34 3.67 13.49
N ASN A 50 -1.57 2.82 14.17
CA ASN A 50 -0.11 2.95 14.30
C ASN A 50 0.66 2.00 13.36
N ASN A 51 0.04 1.62 12.24
CA ASN A 51 0.51 0.64 11.25
C ASN A 51 0.28 1.15 9.82
N PHE A 52 0.67 0.32 8.84
CA PHE A 52 0.45 0.59 7.42
C PHE A 52 -0.30 -0.56 6.74
N LEU A 53 -1.13 -0.19 5.77
CA LEU A 53 -1.56 -1.07 4.71
C LEU A 53 -0.75 -0.70 3.46
N GLU A 54 -0.06 -1.68 2.89
CA GLU A 54 0.70 -1.52 1.66
C GLU A 54 -0.04 -2.19 0.51
N ILE A 55 -0.06 -1.54 -0.65
CA ILE A 55 -0.50 -2.14 -1.90
C ILE A 55 0.68 -2.09 -2.88
N VAL A 56 1.02 -3.23 -3.47
CA VAL A 56 2.02 -3.35 -4.54
C VAL A 56 1.36 -3.82 -5.83
N ALA A 57 1.87 -3.37 -6.97
CA ALA A 57 1.48 -3.84 -8.29
C ALA A 57 2.67 -3.80 -9.25
N PRO A 58 2.69 -4.65 -10.31
CA PRO A 58 3.64 -4.48 -11.39
C PRO A 58 3.41 -3.14 -12.13
N PHE A 59 4.45 -2.60 -12.76
CA PHE A 59 4.33 -1.51 -13.73
C PHE A 59 4.54 -2.00 -15.16
#